data_AF-A0A0J6V3N5-F1
#
_entry.id   AF-A0A0J6V3N5-F1
#
_cell.length_a   1.000
_cell.length_b   1.000
_cell.length_c   1.000
_cell.angle_alpha   90.00
_cell.angle_beta   90.00
_cell.angle_gamma   90.00
#
_symmetry.space_group_name_H-M   'P 1'
#
loop_
_entity.id
_entity.type
_entity.pdbx_description
1 polymer ?
#
loop_
_entity_poly.entity_id
_entity_poly.type
_entity_poly.pdbx_seq_one_letter_code
_entity_poly.pdbx_strand_id
1 'polypeptide(L)'
;MCALSTGTLSTGTLAEPIRTQPNEAVLASFDIVETTIVTRGDTAVFTTRVRGEAGRDKPDATGRFEGSSVYAYVWPTTLDSGAIGFDKAQGIVALAVTFHPDFDDAANGGVNRHVWHPHWVVLAKDGACGGGLKVIDIPKGARPKVPPTWPNVPLLIDSPDYPTALRGDAVQVEIPVSLITGIKGASFDGVTSGLKVNGNLHAPLLCVSDVFKVASSNLSLPGKVSPQK
;
A
#
# COMPACT_ATOMS: atom_id res chain seq x y z
N MET A 1 23.44 -20.87 50.98
CA MET A 1 23.49 -20.46 49.56
C MET A 1 22.07 -20.46 49.04
N CYS A 2 21.45 -19.28 48.89
CA CYS A 2 20.11 -19.13 48.32
C CYS A 2 20.27 -18.29 47.06
N ALA A 3 20.10 -18.92 45.90
CA ALA A 3 20.27 -18.27 44.60
C ALA A 3 18.98 -17.54 44.23
N LEU A 4 19.04 -16.21 44.19
CA LEU A 4 17.99 -15.38 43.59
C LEU A 4 18.16 -15.44 42.07
N SER A 5 17.27 -16.14 41.39
CA SER A 5 17.12 -16.04 39.93
C SER A 5 16.36 -14.75 39.60
N THR A 6 17.06 -13.77 39.06
CA THR A 6 16.47 -12.61 38.38
C THR A 6 15.93 -13.06 37.02
N GLY A 7 14.62 -13.28 36.94
CA GLY A 7 13.93 -13.48 35.67
C GLY A 7 13.86 -12.16 34.90
N THR A 8 14.52 -12.09 33.75
CA THR A 8 14.33 -11.02 32.77
C THR A 8 12.93 -11.12 32.17
N LEU A 9 12.08 -10.16 32.48
CA LEU A 9 10.80 -9.94 31.80
C LEU A 9 11.10 -9.53 30.36
N SER A 10 10.87 -10.43 29.41
CA SER A 10 10.86 -10.09 27.99
C SER A 10 9.58 -9.30 27.71
N THR A 11 9.70 -7.99 27.52
CA THR A 11 8.60 -7.16 27.03
C THR A 11 8.32 -7.57 25.60
N GLY A 12 7.26 -8.35 25.39
CA GLY A 12 6.77 -8.66 24.05
C GLY A 12 6.50 -7.36 23.31
N THR A 13 7.16 -7.19 22.16
CA THR A 13 7.02 -5.99 21.31
C THR A 13 5.56 -5.85 20.88
N LEU A 14 4.90 -4.84 21.39
CA LEU A 14 3.50 -4.53 21.08
C LEU A 14 3.40 -3.95 19.65
N ALA A 15 2.31 -4.20 18.92
CA ALA A 15 2.00 -3.37 17.75
C ALA A 15 1.71 -1.96 18.25
N GLU A 16 2.67 -1.07 18.09
CA GLU A 16 2.43 0.34 18.27
C GLU A 16 2.05 0.95 16.91
N PRO A 17 0.92 1.67 16.84
CA PRO A 17 0.62 2.50 15.67
C PRO A 17 1.76 3.48 15.40
N ILE A 18 2.05 3.71 14.13
CA ILE A 18 2.91 4.84 13.76
C ILE A 18 2.04 6.09 13.85
N ARG A 19 2.32 6.93 14.83
CA ARG A 19 1.67 8.24 15.00
C ARG A 19 2.60 9.33 14.54
N THR A 20 2.04 10.32 13.86
CA THR A 20 2.79 11.45 13.32
C THR A 20 2.04 12.75 13.56
N GLN A 21 2.78 13.85 13.62
CA GLN A 21 2.19 15.17 13.82
C GLN A 21 1.51 15.63 12.53
N PRO A 22 0.37 16.34 12.64
CA PRO A 22 -0.24 17.04 11.52
C PRO A 22 0.75 17.92 10.76
N ASN A 23 0.60 17.99 9.44
CA ASN A 23 1.32 18.93 8.59
C ASN A 23 0.32 19.74 7.75
N GLU A 24 0.13 21.01 8.09
CA GLU A 24 -0.83 21.90 7.42
C GLU A 24 -0.49 22.16 5.94
N ALA A 25 0.75 21.93 5.52
CA ALA A 25 1.14 22.01 4.11
C ALA A 25 0.62 20.84 3.27
N VAL A 26 0.20 19.74 3.91
CA VAL A 26 -0.39 18.57 3.25
C VAL A 26 -1.92 18.67 3.29
N LEU A 27 -2.56 18.35 2.15
CA LEU A 27 -4.01 18.28 2.07
C LEU A 27 -4.56 17.37 3.18
N ALA A 28 -5.61 17.83 3.88
CA ALA A 28 -6.09 17.16 5.08
C ALA A 28 -6.51 15.70 4.85
N SER A 29 -7.02 15.38 3.66
CA SER A 29 -7.41 14.03 3.23
C SER A 29 -6.22 13.09 3.00
N PHE A 30 -5.00 13.61 2.93
CA PHE A 30 -3.75 12.86 2.72
C PHE A 30 -2.72 13.06 3.84
N ASP A 31 -2.95 13.98 4.77
CA ASP A 31 -2.06 14.20 5.93
C ASP A 31 -2.29 13.11 6.97
N ILE A 32 -1.51 12.02 6.88
CA ILE A 32 -1.55 10.90 7.82
C ILE A 32 -1.30 11.42 9.24
N VAL A 33 -2.10 10.95 10.20
CA VAL A 33 -1.90 11.16 11.65
C VAL A 33 -1.64 9.86 12.39
N GLU A 34 -2.15 8.73 11.87
CA GLU A 34 -1.93 7.39 12.43
C GLU A 34 -1.96 6.34 11.31
N THR A 35 -1.10 5.33 11.38
CA THR A 35 -1.20 4.14 10.52
C THR A 35 -0.91 2.85 11.30
N THR A 36 -1.63 1.79 10.99
CA THR A 36 -1.53 0.48 11.64
C THR A 36 -1.72 -0.66 10.66
N ILE A 37 -1.14 -1.81 11.03
CA ILE A 37 -1.53 -3.12 10.53
C ILE A 37 -1.60 -4.05 11.75
N VAL A 38 -2.76 -4.66 11.98
CA VAL A 38 -2.98 -5.61 13.09
C VAL A 38 -3.63 -6.89 12.57
N THR A 39 -3.45 -8.00 13.28
CA THR A 39 -4.24 -9.22 13.01
C THR A 39 -5.35 -9.39 14.05
N ARG A 40 -6.61 -9.42 13.63
CA ARG A 40 -7.78 -9.77 14.44
C ARG A 40 -8.22 -11.19 14.05
N GLY A 41 -7.87 -12.17 14.88
CA GLY A 41 -8.12 -13.58 14.54
C GLY A 41 -7.37 -14.00 13.26
N ASP A 42 -8.12 -14.38 12.23
CA ASP A 42 -7.64 -14.78 10.92
C ASP A 42 -7.63 -13.64 9.88
N THR A 43 -7.91 -12.41 10.31
CA THR A 43 -7.99 -11.23 9.43
C THR A 43 -6.88 -10.24 9.74
N ALA A 44 -6.13 -9.83 8.72
CA ALA A 44 -5.22 -8.69 8.78
C ALA A 44 -6.01 -7.42 8.46
N VAL A 45 -5.92 -6.42 9.33
CA VAL A 45 -6.61 -5.14 9.20
C VAL A 45 -5.57 -4.05 9.01
N PHE A 46 -5.58 -3.42 7.85
CA PHE A 46 -4.75 -2.28 7.49
C PHE A 46 -5.56 -1.03 7.74
N THR A 47 -5.01 -0.04 8.45
CA THR A 47 -5.71 1.21 8.73
C THR A 47 -4.78 2.40 8.64
N THR A 48 -5.27 3.47 8.02
CA THR A 48 -4.61 4.78 7.97
C THR A 48 -5.65 5.81 8.31
N ARG A 49 -5.35 6.66 9.29
CA ARG A 49 -6.12 7.85 9.64
C ARG A 49 -5.42 9.09 9.14
N VAL A 50 -6.20 10.03 8.62
CA VAL A 50 -5.73 11.33 8.14
C VAL A 50 -6.30 12.47 8.98
N ARG A 51 -5.78 13.69 8.79
CA ARG A 51 -6.25 14.88 9.52
C ARG A 51 -7.68 15.29 9.17
N GLY A 52 -8.11 15.02 7.93
CA GLY A 52 -9.42 15.39 7.39
C GLY A 52 -10.28 14.18 7.02
N GLU A 53 -11.05 14.29 5.95
CA GLU A 53 -11.89 13.19 5.45
C GLU A 53 -11.11 12.35 4.42
N ALA A 54 -11.00 11.05 4.69
CA ALA A 54 -10.31 10.12 3.80
C ALA A 54 -11.11 9.88 2.52
N GLY A 55 -10.43 9.89 1.38
CA GLY A 55 -11.01 9.67 0.06
C GLY A 55 -11.81 10.85 -0.50
N ARG A 56 -11.80 12.00 0.20
CA ARG A 56 -12.46 13.23 -0.24
C ARG A 56 -11.85 13.77 -1.53
N ASP A 57 -10.54 13.94 -1.55
CA ASP A 57 -9.81 14.43 -2.71
C ASP A 57 -9.47 13.29 -3.66
N LYS A 58 -9.71 13.50 -4.95
CA LYS A 58 -9.55 12.53 -6.03
C LYS A 58 -8.90 13.24 -7.23
N PRO A 59 -8.12 12.53 -8.05
CA PRO A 59 -7.64 13.10 -9.29
C PRO A 59 -8.81 13.37 -10.25
N ASP A 60 -8.70 14.43 -11.04
CA ASP A 60 -9.67 14.75 -12.09
C ASP A 60 -9.64 13.69 -13.21
N ALA A 61 -10.83 13.37 -13.73
CA ALA A 61 -10.94 12.55 -14.92
C ALA A 61 -10.44 13.31 -16.14
N THR A 62 -9.53 12.69 -16.88
CA THR A 62 -8.99 13.19 -18.14
C THR A 62 -9.68 12.57 -19.35
N GLY A 63 -10.39 11.46 -19.15
CA GLY A 63 -11.02 10.66 -20.19
C GLY A 63 -10.04 9.78 -20.97
N ARG A 64 -8.76 9.72 -20.58
CA ARG A 64 -7.71 8.98 -21.28
C ARG A 64 -6.79 8.27 -20.28
N PHE A 65 -6.30 7.10 -20.64
CA PHE A 65 -5.39 6.34 -19.78
C PHE A 65 -4.02 7.03 -19.67
N GLU A 66 -3.47 7.46 -20.81
CA GLU A 66 -2.15 8.09 -20.87
C GLU A 66 -2.12 9.43 -20.13
N GLY A 67 -1.15 9.58 -19.22
CA GLY A 67 -1.01 10.80 -18.42
C GLY A 67 -2.00 10.94 -17.28
N SER A 68 -2.94 10.00 -17.11
CA SER A 68 -3.90 10.01 -16.01
C SER A 68 -3.23 9.90 -14.64
N SER A 69 -3.92 10.42 -13.63
CA SER A 69 -3.42 10.46 -12.25
C SER A 69 -4.13 9.43 -11.37
N VAL A 70 -3.40 8.94 -10.39
CA VAL A 70 -3.88 8.01 -9.36
C VAL A 70 -3.54 8.61 -8.00
N TYR A 71 -4.49 8.64 -7.07
CA TYR A 71 -4.20 8.94 -5.67
C TYR A 71 -4.24 7.67 -4.84
N ALA A 72 -3.37 7.56 -3.83
CA ALA A 72 -3.21 6.34 -3.08
C ALA A 72 -2.97 6.56 -1.57
N TYR A 73 -3.53 5.65 -0.78
CA TYR A 73 -3.15 5.36 0.61
C TYR A 73 -2.39 4.04 0.62
N VAL A 74 -1.16 4.05 1.13
CA VAL A 74 -0.21 2.97 0.90
C VAL A 74 0.39 2.50 2.22
N TRP A 75 0.54 1.18 2.36
CA TRP A 75 1.28 0.52 3.42
C TRP A 75 2.47 -0.25 2.82
N PRO A 76 3.64 0.37 2.67
CA PRO A 76 4.88 -0.33 2.31
C PRO A 76 5.25 -1.32 3.43
N THR A 77 5.73 -2.50 3.05
CA THR A 77 6.03 -3.58 4.01
C THR A 77 7.38 -4.23 3.74
N THR A 78 7.84 -5.05 4.68
CA THR A 78 8.98 -5.97 4.50
C THR A 78 8.58 -7.34 3.95
N LEU A 79 7.35 -7.49 3.42
CA LEU A 79 6.93 -8.75 2.80
C LEU A 79 7.77 -9.02 1.54
N ASP A 80 8.03 -10.30 1.29
CA ASP A 80 8.54 -10.75 0.00
C ASP A 80 7.40 -10.75 -1.03
N SER A 81 7.68 -10.44 -2.30
CA SER A 81 6.66 -10.44 -3.35
C SER A 81 6.00 -11.81 -3.56
N GLY A 82 6.65 -12.90 -3.17
CA GLY A 82 6.04 -14.22 -3.15
C GLY A 82 4.95 -14.41 -2.10
N ALA A 83 4.92 -13.56 -1.05
CA ALA A 83 3.91 -13.60 0.01
C ALA A 83 2.49 -13.29 -0.49
N ILE A 84 2.39 -12.59 -1.62
CA ILE A 84 1.16 -12.08 -2.22
C ILE A 84 0.94 -12.65 -3.64
N GLY A 85 1.65 -13.72 -4.00
CA GLY A 85 1.39 -14.48 -5.22
C GLY A 85 2.30 -14.21 -6.43
N PHE A 86 3.20 -13.23 -6.36
CA PHE A 86 4.21 -13.01 -7.42
C PHE A 86 5.39 -13.98 -7.32
N ASP A 87 6.34 -13.84 -8.26
CA ASP A 87 7.70 -14.36 -8.07
C ASP A 87 8.36 -13.74 -6.82
N LYS A 88 9.32 -14.44 -6.22
CA LYS A 88 10.00 -13.97 -4.99
C LYS A 88 11.02 -12.86 -5.29
N ALA A 89 11.33 -12.05 -4.29
CA ALA A 89 12.39 -11.04 -4.29
C ALA A 89 12.33 -10.04 -5.46
N GLN A 90 11.12 -9.62 -5.88
CA GLN A 90 10.95 -8.74 -7.03
C GLN A 90 11.07 -7.24 -6.68
N GLY A 91 10.86 -6.85 -5.42
CA GLY A 91 10.93 -5.45 -5.02
C GLY A 91 10.24 -5.16 -3.69
N ILE A 92 9.88 -3.89 -3.50
CA ILE A 92 9.17 -3.41 -2.31
C ILE A 92 7.69 -3.77 -2.45
N VAL A 93 7.15 -4.54 -1.51
CA VAL A 93 5.73 -4.91 -1.49
C VAL A 93 4.93 -3.88 -0.70
N ALA A 94 3.87 -3.35 -1.29
CA ALA A 94 2.93 -2.47 -0.62
C ALA A 94 1.48 -2.85 -0.92
N LEU A 95 0.62 -2.69 0.08
CA LEU A 95 -0.83 -2.59 -0.16
C LEU A 95 -1.14 -1.13 -0.48
N ALA A 96 -1.91 -0.86 -1.52
CA ALA A 96 -2.31 0.49 -1.91
C ALA A 96 -3.82 0.55 -2.16
N VAL A 97 -4.54 1.40 -1.43
CA VAL A 97 -5.93 1.76 -1.75
C VAL A 97 -5.88 2.96 -2.67
N THR A 98 -6.30 2.78 -3.92
CA THR A 98 -6.15 3.76 -4.99
C THR A 98 -7.50 4.28 -5.47
N PHE A 99 -7.47 5.48 -6.04
CA PHE A 99 -8.55 6.00 -6.88
C PHE A 99 -7.95 6.48 -8.18
N HIS A 100 -8.49 5.96 -9.28
CA HIS A 100 -8.12 6.34 -10.62
C HIS A 100 -9.39 6.38 -11.51
N PRO A 101 -9.69 7.51 -12.17
CA PRO A 101 -10.92 7.67 -12.93
C PRO A 101 -10.81 7.20 -14.39
N ASP A 102 -9.60 6.96 -14.90
CA ASP A 102 -9.32 6.70 -16.31
C ASP A 102 -8.56 5.38 -16.56
N PHE A 103 -8.48 4.52 -15.55
CA PHE A 103 -7.84 3.23 -15.62
C PHE A 103 -8.83 2.18 -15.11
N ASP A 104 -9.15 1.17 -15.91
CA ASP A 104 -9.89 0.00 -15.43
C ASP A 104 -8.87 -1.11 -15.21
N ASP A 105 -8.68 -1.50 -13.96
CA ASP A 105 -7.73 -2.54 -13.54
C ASP A 105 -8.39 -3.57 -12.63
N ALA A 106 -9.72 -3.72 -12.72
CA ALA A 106 -10.43 -4.80 -12.07
C ALA A 106 -10.01 -6.16 -12.66
N ALA A 107 -9.84 -7.15 -11.80
CA ALA A 107 -9.61 -8.53 -12.23
C ALA A 107 -10.76 -9.05 -13.13
N ASN A 108 -10.46 -10.05 -13.96
CA ASN A 108 -11.46 -10.76 -14.78
C ASN A 108 -12.26 -9.87 -15.75
N GLY A 109 -11.73 -8.70 -16.13
CA GLY A 109 -12.41 -7.77 -17.06
C GLY A 109 -13.57 -7.01 -16.42
N GLY A 110 -13.57 -6.85 -15.09
CA GLY A 110 -14.51 -6.00 -14.38
C GLY A 110 -14.31 -4.50 -14.66
N VAL A 111 -15.03 -3.66 -13.92
CA VAL A 111 -14.95 -2.20 -13.98
C VAL A 111 -14.84 -1.67 -12.55
N ASN A 112 -13.80 -0.88 -12.28
CA ASN A 112 -13.51 -0.31 -10.95
C ASN A 112 -13.07 1.16 -11.00
N ARG A 113 -13.37 1.84 -12.11
CA ARG A 113 -13.24 3.30 -12.18
C ARG A 113 -14.14 3.98 -11.16
N HIS A 114 -13.67 5.16 -10.72
CA HIS A 114 -14.40 6.04 -9.81
C HIS A 114 -14.77 5.42 -8.45
N VAL A 115 -14.10 4.34 -8.05
CA VAL A 115 -14.23 3.75 -6.71
C VAL A 115 -12.85 3.61 -6.08
N TRP A 116 -12.76 3.81 -4.77
CA TRP A 116 -11.54 3.49 -4.03
C TRP A 116 -11.43 1.98 -3.86
N HIS A 117 -10.31 1.38 -4.25
CA HIS A 117 -10.12 -0.07 -4.18
C HIS A 117 -8.65 -0.45 -3.94
N PRO A 118 -8.38 -1.65 -3.40
CA PRO A 118 -7.04 -2.05 -3.00
C PRO A 118 -6.28 -2.80 -4.09
N HIS A 119 -4.97 -2.61 -4.09
CA HIS A 119 -4.01 -3.39 -4.85
C HIS A 119 -2.86 -3.85 -3.98
N TRP A 120 -2.37 -5.06 -4.24
CA TRP A 120 -0.98 -5.34 -3.96
C TRP A 120 -0.12 -4.82 -5.11
N VAL A 121 0.96 -4.12 -4.81
CA VAL A 121 1.90 -3.63 -5.83
C VAL A 121 3.32 -4.02 -5.46
N VAL A 122 4.15 -4.27 -6.48
CA VAL A 122 5.59 -4.41 -6.33
C VAL A 122 6.27 -3.20 -6.93
N LEU A 123 7.03 -2.48 -6.10
CA LEU A 123 7.70 -1.23 -6.46
C LEU A 123 9.21 -1.43 -6.61
N ALA A 124 9.81 -0.65 -7.50
CA ALA A 124 11.25 -0.50 -7.64
C ALA A 124 11.66 0.96 -7.69
N LYS A 125 12.93 1.24 -7.33
CA LYS A 125 13.52 2.56 -7.49
C LYS A 125 13.65 2.91 -8.97
N ASP A 126 13.24 4.11 -9.34
CA ASP A 126 13.43 4.64 -10.68
C ASP A 126 13.58 6.17 -10.60
N GLY A 127 14.76 6.66 -10.99
CA GLY A 127 15.08 8.08 -10.94
C GLY A 127 14.34 8.94 -11.96
N ALA A 128 13.65 8.33 -12.92
CA ALA A 128 12.77 9.05 -13.85
C ALA A 128 11.44 9.45 -13.18
N CYS A 129 11.05 8.82 -12.07
CA CYS A 129 9.82 9.13 -11.34
C CYS A 129 10.09 10.21 -10.29
N GLY A 130 9.21 11.22 -10.17
CA GLY A 130 9.38 12.34 -9.24
C GLY A 130 9.45 11.92 -7.77
N GLY A 131 8.72 10.87 -7.38
CA GLY A 131 8.78 10.24 -6.06
C GLY A 131 9.85 9.14 -5.93
N GLY A 132 10.67 8.93 -6.97
CA GLY A 132 11.79 7.97 -6.97
C GLY A 132 11.41 6.49 -7.05
N LEU A 133 10.12 6.17 -7.18
CA LEU A 133 9.60 4.81 -7.26
C LEU A 133 8.65 4.64 -8.44
N LYS A 134 8.59 3.43 -8.98
CA LYS A 134 7.60 2.98 -9.97
C LYS A 134 6.97 1.67 -9.54
N VAL A 135 5.78 1.40 -10.05
CA VAL A 135 5.27 0.02 -10.12
C VAL A 135 6.07 -0.70 -11.21
N ILE A 136 6.56 -1.91 -10.89
CA ILE A 136 7.43 -2.65 -11.80
C ILE A 136 6.65 -3.04 -13.06
N ASP A 137 7.14 -2.60 -14.22
CA ASP A 137 6.65 -3.02 -15.53
C ASP A 137 6.93 -4.51 -15.78
N ILE A 138 5.98 -5.20 -16.41
CA ILE A 138 6.19 -6.53 -16.99
C ILE A 138 6.67 -6.35 -18.43
N PRO A 139 7.92 -6.74 -18.77
CA PRO A 139 8.41 -6.60 -20.14
C PRO A 139 7.55 -7.37 -21.16
N LYS A 140 7.43 -6.83 -22.37
CA LYS A 140 6.68 -7.48 -23.45
C LYS A 140 7.21 -8.91 -23.69
N GLY A 141 6.31 -9.90 -23.62
CA GLY A 141 6.62 -11.31 -23.82
C GLY A 141 7.09 -12.04 -22.56
N ALA A 142 7.37 -11.34 -21.47
CA ALA A 142 7.63 -11.96 -20.18
C ALA A 142 6.36 -12.65 -19.64
N ARG A 143 6.55 -13.71 -18.85
CA ARG A 143 5.48 -14.49 -18.21
C ARG A 143 5.82 -14.72 -16.74
N PRO A 144 5.91 -13.65 -15.92
CA PRO A 144 6.16 -13.82 -14.49
C PRO A 144 4.99 -14.58 -13.84
N LYS A 145 5.25 -15.15 -12.66
CA LYS A 145 4.16 -15.59 -11.80
C LYS A 145 3.38 -14.37 -11.31
N VAL A 146 2.06 -14.41 -11.47
CA VAL A 146 1.13 -13.36 -11.04
C VAL A 146 0.02 -13.96 -10.17
N PRO A 147 -0.59 -13.17 -9.27
CA PRO A 147 -1.73 -13.62 -8.48
C PRO A 147 -2.97 -13.87 -9.36
N PRO A 148 -3.95 -14.67 -8.88
CA PRO A 148 -5.18 -14.97 -9.64
C PRO A 148 -6.00 -13.74 -10.04
N THR A 149 -5.90 -12.66 -9.26
CA THR A 149 -6.61 -11.39 -9.47
C THR A 149 -5.77 -10.33 -10.19
N TRP A 150 -4.69 -10.74 -10.88
CA TRP A 150 -3.95 -9.86 -11.78
C TRP A 150 -4.86 -9.39 -12.94
N PRO A 151 -4.95 -8.08 -13.22
CA PRO A 151 -5.92 -7.54 -14.17
C PRO A 151 -5.45 -7.53 -15.62
N ASN A 152 -4.47 -8.36 -15.98
CA ASN A 152 -3.90 -8.44 -17.34
C ASN A 152 -3.28 -7.13 -17.86
N VAL A 153 -2.69 -6.34 -16.98
CA VAL A 153 -1.95 -5.10 -17.32
C VAL A 153 -0.44 -5.34 -17.21
N PRO A 154 0.42 -4.63 -17.95
CA PRO A 154 1.87 -4.88 -17.97
C PRO A 154 2.59 -4.32 -16.72
N LEU A 155 2.05 -4.58 -15.53
CA LEU A 155 2.57 -4.15 -14.24
C LEU A 155 2.47 -5.29 -13.22
N LEU A 156 3.39 -5.33 -12.27
CA LEU A 156 3.30 -6.19 -11.08
C LEU A 156 2.32 -5.59 -10.06
N ILE A 157 1.03 -5.69 -10.39
CA ILE A 157 -0.09 -5.33 -9.52
C ILE A 157 -1.04 -6.51 -9.33
N ASP A 158 -1.75 -6.54 -8.22
CA ASP A 158 -2.91 -7.39 -7.99
C ASP A 158 -4.14 -6.50 -7.84
N SER A 159 -5.32 -6.94 -8.25
CA SER A 159 -6.56 -6.18 -8.03
C SER A 159 -7.68 -7.03 -7.41
N PRO A 160 -7.54 -7.45 -6.15
CA PRO A 160 -8.52 -8.25 -5.44
C PRO A 160 -9.67 -7.39 -4.88
N ASP A 161 -10.85 -7.98 -4.75
CA ASP A 161 -12.04 -7.34 -4.16
C ASP A 161 -12.04 -7.46 -2.61
N TYR A 162 -10.99 -6.99 -1.95
CA TYR A 162 -10.95 -7.02 -0.48
C TYR A 162 -11.91 -5.99 0.13
N PRO A 163 -12.60 -6.32 1.25
CA PRO A 163 -13.40 -5.36 1.98
C PRO A 163 -12.62 -4.09 2.30
N THR A 164 -13.04 -2.98 1.70
CA THR A 164 -12.38 -1.68 1.78
C THR A 164 -13.39 -0.63 2.20
N ALA A 165 -13.07 0.15 3.23
CA ALA A 165 -13.95 1.17 3.78
C ALA A 165 -13.21 2.49 3.95
N LEU A 166 -13.81 3.57 3.45
CA LEU A 166 -13.39 4.94 3.74
C LEU A 166 -14.52 5.60 4.54
N ARG A 167 -14.25 5.96 5.80
CA ARG A 167 -15.27 6.52 6.72
C ARG A 167 -14.64 7.59 7.60
N GLY A 168 -15.18 8.81 7.52
CA GLY A 168 -14.62 9.93 8.26
C GLY A 168 -13.16 10.11 7.89
N ASP A 169 -12.27 9.98 8.87
CA ASP A 169 -10.84 10.17 8.70
C ASP A 169 -10.05 8.88 8.40
N ALA A 170 -10.72 7.73 8.26
CA ALA A 170 -10.05 6.44 8.16
C ALA A 170 -10.23 5.76 6.80
N VAL A 171 -9.14 5.16 6.30
CA VAL A 171 -9.13 4.14 5.25
C VAL A 171 -8.79 2.81 5.91
N GLN A 172 -9.61 1.79 5.66
CA GLN A 172 -9.43 0.45 6.19
C GLN A 172 -9.56 -0.61 5.09
N VAL A 173 -8.68 -1.62 5.12
CA VAL A 173 -8.78 -2.84 4.31
C VAL A 173 -8.69 -4.05 5.21
N GLU A 174 -9.55 -5.04 4.99
CA GLU A 174 -9.54 -6.32 5.70
C GLU A 174 -9.16 -7.45 4.74
N ILE A 175 -8.13 -8.23 5.10
CA ILE A 175 -7.59 -9.30 4.26
C ILE A 175 -7.44 -10.57 5.09
N PRO A 176 -7.93 -11.73 4.63
CA PRO A 176 -7.63 -13.00 5.28
C PRO A 176 -6.12 -13.24 5.40
N VAL A 177 -5.63 -13.55 6.59
CA VAL A 177 -4.22 -13.85 6.88
C VAL A 177 -3.71 -15.01 6.02
N SER A 178 -4.58 -15.94 5.64
CA SER A 178 -4.24 -17.06 4.74
C SER A 178 -3.80 -16.61 3.34
N LEU A 179 -4.15 -15.40 2.91
CA LEU A 179 -3.76 -14.82 1.62
C LEU A 179 -2.43 -14.07 1.68
N ILE A 180 -1.88 -13.81 2.88
CA ILE A 180 -0.65 -13.03 3.05
C ILE A 180 0.36 -13.84 3.88
N THR A 181 1.23 -14.57 3.19
CA THR A 181 2.24 -15.38 3.87
C THR A 181 3.27 -14.49 4.58
N GLY A 182 3.51 -14.72 5.88
CA GLY A 182 4.52 -13.98 6.62
C GLY A 182 4.09 -12.59 7.10
N ILE A 183 2.79 -12.27 7.08
CA ILE A 183 2.27 -10.98 7.57
C ILE A 183 2.57 -10.73 9.05
N LYS A 184 2.57 -11.77 9.89
CA LYS A 184 2.87 -11.63 11.32
C LYS A 184 4.34 -11.22 11.52
N GLY A 185 4.56 -10.08 12.20
CA GLY A 185 5.89 -9.54 12.48
C GLY A 185 6.55 -8.78 11.33
N ALA A 186 5.90 -8.70 10.16
CA ALA A 186 6.35 -7.84 9.07
C ALA A 186 6.45 -6.39 9.56
N SER A 187 7.46 -5.65 9.09
CA SER A 187 7.50 -4.21 9.31
C SER A 187 6.68 -3.48 8.26
N PHE A 188 6.16 -2.30 8.61
CA PHE A 188 5.42 -1.46 7.70
C PHE A 188 5.61 0.03 7.97
N ASP A 189 5.15 0.84 7.01
CA ASP A 189 4.98 2.28 7.13
C ASP A 189 3.61 2.71 6.58
N GLY A 190 3.30 4.00 6.64
CA GLY A 190 2.14 4.60 5.98
C GLY A 190 2.58 5.71 5.04
N VAL A 191 2.04 5.72 3.84
CA VAL A 191 2.34 6.72 2.81
C VAL A 191 1.04 7.17 2.13
N THR A 192 0.93 8.46 1.84
CA THR A 192 -0.05 8.97 0.87
C THR A 192 0.70 9.54 -0.31
N SER A 193 0.24 9.24 -1.52
CA SER A 193 0.98 9.57 -2.74
C SER A 193 0.08 9.82 -3.94
N GLY A 194 0.64 10.53 -4.90
CA GLY A 194 0.13 10.65 -6.25
C GLY A 194 1.00 9.83 -7.20
N LEU A 195 0.36 9.06 -8.07
CA LEU A 195 1.00 8.36 -9.18
C LEU A 195 0.48 8.91 -10.50
N LYS A 196 1.27 8.70 -11.56
CA LYS A 196 0.94 9.13 -12.91
C LYS A 196 1.24 8.04 -13.92
N VAL A 197 0.28 7.75 -14.77
CA VAL A 197 0.48 6.92 -15.95
C VAL A 197 1.33 7.68 -16.96
N ASN A 198 2.33 7.04 -17.53
CA ASN A 198 3.23 7.68 -18.47
C ASN A 198 2.48 8.11 -19.74
N GLY A 199 2.63 9.38 -20.15
CA GLY A 199 1.91 9.96 -21.29
C GLY A 199 2.27 9.33 -22.64
N ASN A 200 3.42 8.66 -22.74
CA ASN A 200 3.83 7.92 -23.94
C ASN A 200 3.64 6.40 -23.80
N LEU A 201 3.08 5.92 -22.68
CA LEU A 201 2.83 4.52 -22.37
C LEU A 201 4.08 3.61 -22.39
N HIS A 202 5.28 4.20 -22.28
CA HIS A 202 6.53 3.46 -22.11
C HIS A 202 6.91 3.30 -20.64
N ALA A 203 7.79 2.35 -20.36
CA ALA A 203 8.37 2.17 -19.04
C ALA A 203 9.17 3.43 -18.60
N PRO A 204 9.05 3.89 -17.35
CA PRO A 204 8.12 3.39 -16.32
C PRO A 204 6.67 3.75 -16.65
N LEU A 205 5.78 2.75 -16.75
CA LEU A 205 4.38 2.99 -17.14
C LEU A 205 3.59 3.70 -16.03
N LEU A 206 3.83 3.34 -14.76
CA LEU A 206 3.16 3.95 -13.61
C LEU A 206 4.19 4.40 -12.58
N CYS A 207 4.42 5.72 -12.53
CA CYS A 207 5.38 6.35 -11.63
C CYS A 207 4.69 6.89 -10.38
N VAL A 208 5.35 6.78 -9.23
CA VAL A 208 5.06 7.68 -8.11
C VAL A 208 5.55 9.06 -8.51
N SER A 209 4.62 9.97 -8.77
CA SER A 209 4.94 11.35 -9.20
C SER A 209 5.16 12.27 -8.01
N ASP A 210 4.44 12.04 -6.91
CA ASP A 210 4.52 12.85 -5.70
C ASP A 210 4.25 12.01 -4.44
N VAL A 211 4.87 12.40 -3.33
CA VAL A 211 4.69 11.78 -2.00
C VAL A 211 4.17 12.85 -1.06
N PHE A 212 2.90 12.75 -0.68
CA PHE A 212 2.21 13.76 0.11
C PHE A 212 2.61 13.67 1.58
N LYS A 213 2.66 12.46 2.14
CA LYS A 213 3.07 12.22 3.54
C LYS A 213 3.68 10.83 3.67
N VAL A 214 4.72 10.75 4.50
CA VAL A 214 5.26 9.48 5.03
C VAL A 214 5.11 9.52 6.55
N ALA A 215 4.47 8.51 7.13
CA ALA A 215 4.16 8.49 8.56
C ALA A 215 5.43 8.54 9.41
N SER A 216 6.45 7.74 9.07
CA SER A 216 7.77 7.78 9.72
C SER A 216 8.68 8.94 9.28
N SER A 217 8.23 9.80 8.36
CA SER A 217 8.99 10.88 7.71
C SER A 217 10.15 10.44 6.79
N ASN A 218 10.71 9.24 6.96
CA ASN A 218 11.89 8.77 6.21
C ASN A 218 11.73 7.37 5.58
N LEU A 219 10.52 6.81 5.64
CA LEU A 219 10.20 5.48 5.13
C LEU A 219 11.08 4.38 5.75
N SER A 220 11.34 4.49 7.05
CA SER A 220 12.13 3.50 7.80
C SER A 220 11.36 2.22 8.17
N LEU A 221 10.05 2.19 7.91
CA LEU A 221 9.13 1.10 8.26
C LEU A 221 9.22 0.73 9.76
N PRO A 222 9.00 1.68 10.69
CA PRO A 222 9.13 1.41 12.12
C PRO A 222 7.96 0.58 12.69
N GLY A 223 6.83 0.53 12.00
CA GLY A 223 5.65 -0.23 12.43
C GLY A 223 5.91 -1.73 12.38
N LYS A 224 5.26 -2.48 13.26
CA LYS A 224 5.31 -3.95 13.31
C LYS A 224 3.92 -4.55 13.37
N VAL A 225 3.63 -5.48 12.46
CA VAL A 225 2.36 -6.21 12.48
C VAL A 225 2.31 -7.09 13.73
N SER A 226 1.27 -6.91 14.56
CA SER A 226 1.02 -7.80 15.71
C SER A 226 -0.48 -8.07 15.91
N PRO A 227 -0.84 -9.06 16.74
CA PRO A 227 -2.23 -9.32 17.09
C PRO A 227 -2.91 -8.10 17.73
N GLN A 228 -4.15 -7.83 17.32
CA GLN A 228 -5.01 -6.90 18.05
C GLN A 228 -5.36 -7.51 19.41
N LYS A 229 -5.21 -6.72 20.47
CA LYS A 229 -5.63 -7.10 21.82
C LYS A 229 -7.15 -7.09 21.96
#